data_AF-A0A1I6L3U3-F1
#
_entry.id   AF-A0A1I6L3U3-F1
#
_cell.length_a   1.000
_cell.length_b   1.000
_cell.length_c   1.000
_cell.angle_alpha   90.00
_cell.angle_beta   90.00
_cell.angle_gamma   90.00
#
_symmetry.space_group_name_H-M   'P 1'
#
loop_
_entity.id
_entity.type
_entity.pdbx_description
1 polymer ?
#
loop_
_entity_poly.entity_id
_entity_poly.type
_entity_poly.pdbx_seq_one_letter_code
_entity_poly.pdbx_strand_id
1 'polypeptide(L)'
;MAPSTTPRQSGVESVDLTETRTFVLGIVQVILTAIAFGLMFYLVAATRIAPLGSTPESATFAVLLGSIPAVILGAGVPYLVQRREYFNRLNDSTGARVVGTTVTFGTYFVLFFYHPVTSVLYAIVYLLSRVAILVGIYGVSRIKATLA
;
A
#
# COMPACT_ATOMS: atom_id res chain seq x y z
N MET A 1 -23.87 -45.19 13.00
CA MET A 1 -22.82 -44.52 13.79
C MET A 1 -22.13 -43.54 12.86
N ALA A 2 -22.52 -42.26 12.93
CA ALA A 2 -22.02 -41.24 12.00
C ALA A 2 -20.61 -40.79 12.45
N PRO A 3 -19.61 -40.76 11.56
CA PRO A 3 -18.33 -40.15 11.88
C PRO A 3 -18.51 -38.63 11.90
N SER A 4 -18.33 -38.03 13.07
CA SER A 4 -18.25 -36.58 13.26
C SER A 4 -16.98 -36.07 12.58
N THR A 5 -17.12 -35.55 11.36
CA THR A 5 -16.06 -34.80 10.69
C THR A 5 -16.04 -33.38 11.23
N THR A 6 -15.36 -33.19 12.36
CA THR A 6 -14.88 -31.86 12.77
C THR A 6 -13.99 -31.35 11.64
N PRO A 7 -14.30 -30.22 10.98
CA PRO A 7 -13.40 -29.66 9.99
C PRO A 7 -12.14 -29.23 10.73
N ARG A 8 -11.02 -29.89 10.42
CA ARG A 8 -9.68 -29.38 10.76
C ARG A 8 -9.61 -27.94 10.29
N GLN A 9 -9.47 -27.00 11.22
CA GLN A 9 -8.98 -25.66 10.95
C GLN A 9 -7.61 -25.82 10.29
N SER A 10 -7.61 -25.82 8.97
CA SER A 10 -6.40 -25.73 8.16
C SER A 10 -5.72 -24.42 8.52
N GLY A 11 -4.50 -24.52 9.07
CA GLY A 11 -3.64 -23.40 9.44
C GLY A 11 -3.39 -22.48 8.26
N VAL A 12 -4.28 -21.50 8.11
CA VAL A 12 -4.02 -20.26 7.41
C VAL A 12 -3.94 -19.25 8.54
N GLU A 13 -2.71 -18.88 8.93
CA GLU A 13 -2.49 -17.68 9.74
C GLU A 13 -3.07 -16.51 8.94
N SER A 14 -4.34 -16.19 9.21
CA SER A 14 -4.95 -14.97 8.73
C SER A 14 -4.06 -13.84 9.21
N VAL A 15 -3.49 -13.05 8.30
CA VAL A 15 -2.65 -11.90 8.64
C VAL A 15 -3.44 -10.97 9.56
N ASP A 16 -3.22 -11.11 10.86
CA ASP A 16 -3.91 -10.32 11.86
C ASP A 16 -3.09 -9.05 12.08
N LEU A 17 -3.59 -7.96 11.52
CA LEU A 17 -3.03 -6.62 11.70
C LEU A 17 -3.26 -6.09 13.13
N THR A 18 -3.95 -6.86 13.98
CA THR A 18 -4.08 -6.62 15.42
C THR A 18 -2.83 -7.04 16.19
N GLU A 19 -2.03 -7.97 15.65
CA GLU A 19 -0.76 -8.35 16.26
C GLU A 19 0.30 -7.26 16.09
N THR A 20 0.99 -6.93 17.19
CA THR A 20 2.06 -5.93 17.21
C THR A 20 3.16 -6.26 16.20
N ARG A 21 3.43 -7.54 15.92
CA ARG A 21 4.42 -7.98 14.94
C ARG A 21 4.05 -7.58 13.51
N THR A 22 2.81 -7.83 13.10
CA THR A 22 2.30 -7.46 11.77
C THR A 22 2.24 -5.94 11.58
N PHE A 23 1.86 -5.22 12.63
CA PHE A 23 1.90 -3.76 12.64
C PHE A 23 3.33 -3.21 12.44
N VAL A 24 4.31 -3.70 13.21
CA VAL A 24 5.71 -3.31 13.09
C VAL A 24 6.27 -3.63 11.70
N LEU A 25 5.98 -4.82 11.18
CA LEU A 25 6.36 -5.21 9.81
C LEU A 25 5.73 -4.27 8.77
N GLY A 26 4.47 -3.88 8.96
CA GLY A 26 3.79 -2.89 8.12
C GLY A 26 4.48 -1.53 8.15
N ILE A 27 4.87 -1.03 9.32
CA ILE A 27 5.61 0.24 9.46
C ILE A 27 6.99 0.16 8.81
N VAL A 28 7.73 -0.93 9.02
CA VAL A 28 9.02 -1.17 8.35
C VAL A 28 8.84 -1.15 6.84
N GLN A 29 7.80 -1.80 6.32
CA GLN A 29 7.48 -1.79 4.89
C GLN A 29 7.17 -0.37 4.38
N VAL A 30 6.44 0.45 5.15
CA VAL A 30 6.19 1.86 4.81
C VAL A 30 7.51 2.65 4.73
N ILE A 31 8.39 2.50 5.71
CA ILE A 31 9.70 3.18 5.73
C ILE A 31 10.55 2.74 4.53
N LEU A 32 10.65 1.45 4.26
CA LEU A 32 11.38 0.92 3.10
C LEU A 32 10.79 1.44 1.78
N THR A 33 9.46 1.56 1.68
CA THR A 33 8.79 2.10 0.50
C THR A 33 9.09 3.59 0.33
N ALA A 34 9.12 4.37 1.42
CA ALA A 34 9.50 5.78 1.39
C ALA A 34 10.95 5.96 0.92
N ILE A 35 11.87 5.14 1.45
CA ILE A 35 13.28 5.12 1.02
C ILE A 35 13.36 4.77 -0.48
N ALA A 36 12.63 3.76 -0.94
CA ALA A 36 12.60 3.36 -2.35
C ALA A 36 12.09 4.47 -3.28
N PHE A 37 11.02 5.19 -2.90
CA PHE A 37 10.56 6.35 -3.66
C PHE A 37 11.63 7.46 -3.71
N GLY A 38 12.28 7.75 -2.58
CA GLY A 38 13.36 8.75 -2.52
C GLY A 38 14.55 8.38 -3.39
N LEU A 39 14.98 7.11 -3.36
CA LEU A 39 16.05 6.59 -4.21
C LEU A 39 15.68 6.63 -5.69
N MET A 40 14.46 6.23 -6.06
CA MET A 40 14.00 6.34 -7.45
C MET A 40 13.97 7.80 -7.90
N PHE A 41 13.44 8.70 -7.08
CA PHE A 41 13.44 10.13 -7.38
C PHE A 41 14.86 10.63 -7.62
N TYR A 42 15.79 10.32 -6.70
CA TYR A 42 17.18 10.73 -6.79
C TYR A 42 17.87 10.20 -8.04
N LEU A 43 17.72 8.90 -8.34
CA LEU A 43 18.33 8.28 -9.51
C LEU A 43 17.80 8.90 -10.80
N VAL A 44 16.48 9.04 -10.95
CA VAL A 44 15.91 9.60 -12.18
C VAL A 44 16.23 11.10 -12.29
N ALA A 45 16.19 11.87 -11.19
CA ALA A 45 16.63 13.26 -11.19
C ALA A 45 18.11 13.40 -11.58
N ALA A 46 18.98 12.51 -11.11
CA ALA A 46 20.40 12.50 -11.43
C ALA A 46 20.66 12.21 -12.92
N THR A 47 19.80 11.42 -13.57
CA THR A 47 19.91 11.15 -15.02
C THR A 47 19.55 12.34 -15.91
N ARG A 48 19.03 13.45 -15.36
CA ARG A 48 18.58 14.66 -16.11
C ARG A 48 17.65 14.35 -17.29
N ILE A 49 16.91 13.25 -17.23
CA ILE A 49 15.93 12.94 -18.28
C ILE A 49 14.86 14.02 -18.24
N ALA A 50 14.69 14.75 -19.35
CA ALA A 50 13.69 15.79 -19.46
C ALA A 50 12.29 15.18 -19.25
N PRO A 51 11.43 15.78 -18.40
CA PRO A 51 10.04 15.38 -18.30
C PRO A 51 9.37 15.44 -19.68
N LEU A 52 8.52 14.46 -19.98
CA LEU A 52 7.85 14.36 -21.28
C LEU A 52 6.74 15.41 -21.45
N GLY A 53 6.23 15.98 -20.37
CA GLY A 53 5.11 16.92 -20.36
C GLY A 53 5.51 18.36 -20.05
N SER A 54 4.84 19.31 -20.71
CA SER A 54 4.75 20.70 -20.25
C SER A 54 4.11 20.74 -18.85
N THR A 55 4.45 21.75 -18.05
CA THR A 55 3.85 21.98 -16.73
C THR A 55 2.32 21.84 -16.77
N PRO A 56 1.69 21.16 -15.79
CA PRO A 56 0.26 20.90 -15.78
C PRO A 56 -0.52 22.19 -15.98
N GLU A 57 -1.45 22.18 -16.93
CA GLU A 57 -2.34 23.32 -17.22
C GLU A 57 -3.20 23.69 -16.00
N SER A 58 -3.37 22.75 -15.05
CA SER A 58 -4.08 22.94 -13.80
C SER A 58 -3.38 22.20 -12.64
N ALA A 59 -3.06 22.95 -11.57
CA ALA A 59 -2.57 22.40 -10.31
C ALA A 59 -3.56 21.38 -9.71
N THR A 60 -4.87 21.61 -9.88
CA THR A 60 -5.92 20.70 -9.41
C THR A 60 -5.83 19.35 -10.10
N PHE A 61 -5.58 19.34 -11.41
CA PHE A 61 -5.43 18.09 -12.17
C PHE A 61 -4.20 17.30 -11.71
N ALA A 62 -3.07 17.98 -11.49
CA ALA A 62 -1.85 17.38 -10.96
C ALA A 62 -2.08 16.75 -9.57
N VAL A 63 -2.81 17.42 -8.69
CA VAL A 63 -3.15 16.91 -7.35
C VAL A 63 -4.06 15.69 -7.44
N LEU A 64 -5.12 15.74 -8.24
CA LEU A 64 -6.07 14.63 -8.39
C LEU A 64 -5.39 13.39 -9.00
N LEU A 65 -4.56 13.60 -10.03
CA LEU A 65 -3.86 12.52 -10.72
C LEU A 65 -2.85 11.80 -9.82
N GLY A 66 -2.20 12.51 -8.90
CA GLY A 66 -1.31 11.90 -7.90
C GLY A 66 -2.06 11.26 -6.74
N SER A 67 -3.06 11.95 -6.20
CA SER A 67 -3.74 11.54 -4.96
C SER A 67 -4.67 10.35 -5.12
N ILE A 68 -5.50 10.31 -6.17
CA ILE A 68 -6.49 9.25 -6.36
C ILE A 68 -5.84 7.85 -6.44
N PRO A 69 -4.88 7.59 -7.35
CA PRO A 69 -4.24 6.28 -7.42
C PRO A 69 -3.42 5.99 -6.17
N ALA A 70 -2.84 7.01 -5.52
CA ALA A 70 -2.10 6.84 -4.28
C ALA A 70 -2.98 6.36 -3.13
N VAL A 71 -4.19 6.89 -2.97
CA VAL A 71 -5.16 6.43 -1.97
C VAL A 71 -5.61 5.01 -2.27
N ILE A 72 -5.97 4.72 -3.53
CA ILE A 72 -6.44 3.40 -3.95
C ILE A 72 -5.37 2.33 -3.69
N LEU A 73 -4.11 2.58 -4.05
CA LEU A 73 -3.02 1.63 -3.88
C LEU A 73 -2.49 1.59 -2.43
N GLY A 74 -2.49 2.74 -1.75
CA GLY A 74 -2.02 2.88 -0.38
C GLY A 74 -2.96 2.20 0.62
N ALA A 75 -4.26 2.52 0.56
CA ALA A 75 -5.25 2.02 1.51
C ALA A 75 -6.10 0.85 1.00
N GLY A 76 -6.31 0.73 -0.32
CA GLY A 76 -7.20 -0.27 -0.89
C GLY A 76 -6.73 -1.71 -0.68
N VAL A 77 -5.44 -1.99 -0.92
CA VAL A 77 -4.87 -3.33 -0.72
C VAL A 77 -5.01 -3.85 0.73
N PRO A 78 -4.55 -3.12 1.77
CA PRO A 78 -4.62 -3.60 3.15
C PRO A 78 -6.07 -3.67 3.65
N TYR A 79 -6.93 -2.75 3.23
CA TYR A 79 -8.35 -2.78 3.54
C TYR A 79 -9.03 -4.04 2.96
N LEU A 80 -8.74 -4.39 1.70
CA LEU A 80 -9.28 -5.59 1.06
C LEU A 80 -8.75 -6.88 1.68
N VAL A 81 -7.45 -6.92 2.02
CA VAL A 81 -6.81 -8.07 2.69
C VAL A 81 -7.44 -8.33 4.06
N GLN A 82 -7.75 -7.28 4.82
CA GLN A 82 -8.39 -7.46 6.13
C GLN A 82 -9.87 -7.85 6.03
N ARG A 83 -10.61 -7.31 5.05
CA ARG A 83 -12.07 -7.51 4.96
C ARG A 83 -12.46 -8.79 4.23
N ARG A 84 -11.58 -9.40 3.43
CA ARG A 84 -11.89 -10.60 2.62
C ARG A 84 -10.79 -11.66 2.71
N GLU A 85 -11.15 -12.84 3.21
CA GLU A 85 -10.30 -14.04 3.22
C GLU A 85 -9.75 -14.42 1.83
N TYR A 86 -10.53 -14.15 0.77
CA TYR A 86 -10.09 -14.36 -0.61
C TYR A 86 -8.84 -13.54 -0.98
N PHE A 87 -8.79 -12.27 -0.54
CA PHE A 87 -7.63 -11.41 -0.78
C PHE A 87 -6.47 -11.72 0.16
N ASN A 88 -6.75 -12.32 1.32
CA ASN A 88 -5.72 -12.83 2.21
C ASN A 88 -4.92 -13.96 1.54
N ARG A 89 -5.61 -14.92 0.91
CA ARG A 89 -4.97 -15.98 0.09
C ARG A 89 -4.20 -15.44 -1.11
N LEU A 90 -4.73 -14.43 -1.80
CA LEU A 90 -4.04 -13.80 -2.91
C LEU A 90 -2.79 -13.06 -2.44
N ASN A 91 -2.88 -12.27 -1.37
CA ASN A 91 -1.75 -11.53 -0.83
C ASN A 91 -0.66 -12.45 -0.22
N ASP A 92 -0.99 -13.69 0.13
CA ASP A 92 -0.01 -14.69 0.55
C ASP A 92 0.76 -15.29 -0.64
N SER A 93 0.22 -15.18 -1.86
CA SER A 93 0.93 -15.55 -3.08
C SER A 93 2.00 -14.51 -3.42
N THR A 94 3.24 -14.97 -3.60
CA THR A 94 4.37 -14.17 -4.07
C THR A 94 4.02 -13.39 -5.34
N GLY A 95 3.22 -13.97 -6.24
CA GLY A 95 2.80 -13.33 -7.49
C GLY A 95 1.96 -12.07 -7.26
N ALA A 96 1.00 -12.10 -6.32
CA ALA A 96 0.16 -10.93 -6.07
C ALA A 96 0.95 -9.79 -5.39
N ARG A 97 1.91 -10.13 -4.52
CA ARG A 97 2.81 -9.14 -3.92
C ARG A 97 3.65 -8.45 -4.98
N VAL A 98 4.26 -9.22 -5.88
CA VAL A 98 5.08 -8.68 -6.97
C VAL A 98 4.24 -7.80 -7.89
N VAL A 99 3.02 -8.22 -8.25
CA VAL A 99 2.12 -7.41 -9.09
C VAL A 99 1.74 -6.10 -8.39
N GLY A 100 1.33 -6.15 -7.12
CA GLY A 100 0.97 -4.94 -6.36
C GLY A 100 2.14 -3.96 -6.21
N THR A 101 3.33 -4.47 -5.93
CA THR A 101 4.56 -3.68 -5.85
C THR A 101 4.93 -3.08 -7.21
N THR A 102 4.85 -3.87 -8.28
CA THR A 102 5.15 -3.42 -9.66
C THR A 102 4.19 -2.32 -10.09
N VAL A 103 2.89 -2.47 -9.81
CA VAL A 103 1.90 -1.43 -10.11
C VAL A 103 2.20 -0.16 -9.31
N THR A 104 2.51 -0.28 -8.01
CA THR A 104 2.78 0.88 -7.14
C THR A 104 3.99 1.69 -7.62
N PHE A 105 5.12 1.02 -7.87
CA PHE A 105 6.34 1.68 -8.33
C PHE A 105 6.26 2.09 -9.81
N GLY A 106 5.56 1.30 -10.64
CA GLY A 106 5.29 1.62 -12.04
C GLY A 106 4.45 2.88 -12.18
N THR A 107 3.37 3.04 -11.40
CA THR A 107 2.58 4.26 -11.36
C THR A 107 3.42 5.45 -10.92
N TYR A 108 4.24 5.30 -9.88
CA TYR A 108 5.17 6.36 -9.46
C TYR A 108 6.14 6.76 -10.58
N PHE A 109 6.74 5.78 -11.26
CA PHE A 109 7.68 6.01 -12.36
C PHE A 109 7.01 6.74 -13.52
N VAL A 110 5.84 6.28 -13.98
CA VAL A 110 5.07 6.94 -15.05
C VAL A 110 4.71 8.37 -14.66
N LEU A 111 4.24 8.59 -13.43
CA LEU A 111 3.95 9.94 -12.93
C LEU A 111 5.20 10.82 -12.87
N PHE A 112 6.37 10.26 -12.58
CA PHE A 112 7.62 11.02 -12.56
C PHE A 112 7.97 11.55 -13.96
N PHE A 113 7.92 10.70 -14.99
CA PHE A 113 8.20 11.12 -16.36
C PHE A 113 7.16 12.09 -16.91
N TYR A 114 5.91 11.95 -16.46
CA TYR A 114 4.85 12.89 -16.82
C TYR A 114 5.05 14.25 -16.12
N HIS A 115 5.12 14.25 -14.78
CA HIS A 115 5.32 15.44 -13.98
C HIS A 115 5.93 15.11 -12.59
N PRO A 116 7.16 15.57 -12.29
CA PRO A 116 7.87 15.16 -11.07
C PRO A 116 7.13 15.57 -9.80
N VAL A 117 6.46 16.74 -9.77
CA VAL A 117 5.69 17.17 -8.59
C VAL A 117 4.51 16.24 -8.32
N THR A 118 3.85 15.74 -9.38
CA THR A 118 2.73 14.81 -9.24
C THR A 118 3.18 13.47 -8.68
N SER A 119 4.38 13.01 -9.05
CA SER A 119 4.98 11.80 -8.46
C SER A 119 5.26 11.96 -6.96
N VAL A 120 5.75 13.13 -6.53
CA VAL A 120 6.00 13.44 -5.12
C VAL A 120 4.69 13.47 -4.34
N LEU A 121 3.66 14.12 -4.89
CA LEU A 121 2.32 14.13 -4.29
C LEU A 121 1.75 12.72 -4.16
N TYR A 122 1.89 11.89 -5.20
CA TYR A 122 1.52 10.48 -5.13
C TYR A 122 2.23 9.76 -3.98
N ALA A 123 3.56 9.91 -3.86
CA ALA A 123 4.33 9.24 -2.81
C ALA A 123 3.88 9.67 -1.41
N ILE A 124 3.68 10.96 -1.18
CA ILE A 124 3.20 11.50 0.11
C ILE A 124 1.81 10.93 0.44
N VAL A 125 0.87 11.05 -0.50
CA VAL A 125 -0.51 10.58 -0.28
C VAL A 125 -0.56 9.07 -0.08
N TYR A 126 0.27 8.31 -0.80
CA TYR A 126 0.36 6.87 -0.69
C TYR A 126 0.83 6.47 0.71
N LEU A 127 1.93 7.08 1.17
CA LEU A 127 2.50 6.79 2.48
C LEU A 127 1.52 7.18 3.60
N LEU A 128 0.91 8.36 3.53
CA LEU A 128 -0.09 8.79 4.52
C LEU A 128 -1.29 7.85 4.55
N SER A 129 -1.82 7.46 3.39
CA SER A 129 -2.94 6.52 3.29
C SER A 129 -2.57 5.15 3.88
N ARG A 130 -1.34 4.69 3.64
CA ARG A 130 -0.82 3.43 4.17
C ARG A 130 -0.63 3.46 5.69
N VAL A 131 -0.14 4.56 6.23
CA VAL A 131 -0.02 4.75 7.68
C VAL A 131 -1.40 4.85 8.31
N ALA A 132 -2.31 5.66 7.74
CA ALA A 132 -3.65 5.88 8.26
C ALA A 132 -4.44 4.57 8.36
N ILE A 133 -4.38 3.71 7.33
CA ILE A 133 -5.07 2.42 7.37
C ILE A 133 -4.41 1.46 8.38
N LEU A 134 -3.07 1.41 8.46
CA LEU A 134 -2.38 0.57 9.46
C LEU A 134 -2.72 0.97 10.90
N VAL A 135 -2.68 2.28 11.19
CA VAL A 135 -3.03 2.83 12.51
C VAL A 135 -4.51 2.66 12.80
N GLY A 136 -5.39 2.92 11.83
CA GLY A 136 -6.83 2.77 11.98
C GLY A 136 -7.22 1.33 12.30
N ILE A 137 -6.62 0.37 11.60
CA ILE A 137 -6.86 -1.06 11.82
C ILE A 137 -6.36 -1.48 13.20
N TYR A 138 -5.10 -1.22 13.51
CA TYR A 138 -4.50 -1.61 14.79
C TYR A 138 -5.19 -0.93 15.99
N GLY A 139 -5.47 0.36 15.87
CA GLY A 139 -6.13 1.17 16.90
C GLY A 139 -7.56 0.71 17.19
N VAL A 140 -8.36 0.45 16.15
CA VAL A 140 -9.74 -0.05 16.31
C VAL A 140 -9.75 -1.42 16.99
N SER A 141 -8.82 -2.31 16.65
CA SER A 141 -8.72 -3.61 17.30
C SER A 141 -8.34 -3.51 18.78
N ARG A 142 -7.41 -2.61 19.14
CA ARG A 142 -7.04 -2.38 20.56
C ARG A 142 -8.19 -1.83 21.39
N ILE A 143 -8.96 -0.89 20.84
CA ILE A 143 -10.14 -0.32 21.53
C ILE A 143 -11.18 -1.41 21.81
N LYS A 144 -11.44 -2.29 20.84
CA LYS A 144 -12.36 -3.43 21.03
C LYS A 144 -11.87 -4.40 22.10
N ALA A 145 -10.58 -4.67 22.17
CA ALA A 145 -10.00 -5.56 23.18
C ALA A 145 -10.09 -4.99 24.62
N THR A 146 -10.09 -3.66 24.77
CA THR A 146 -10.24 -3.01 26.09
C THR A 146 -11.70 -2.88 26.52
N LEU A 147 -12.65 -2.92 25.57
CA LEU A 147 -14.09 -2.80 25.82
C LEU A 147 -14.81 -4.15 26.01
N ALA A 148 -14.13 -5.28 25.75
CA ALA A 148 -14.64 -6.64 25.92
C ALA A 148 -14.22 -7.21 27.28
#